data_AF-A0A8T4YPJ9-F1
#
_entry.id   AF-A0A8T4YPJ9-F1
#
_cell.length_a   1.000
_cell.length_b   1.000
_cell.length_c   1.000
_cell.angle_alpha   90.00
_cell.angle_beta   90.00
_cell.angle_gamma   90.00
#
_symmetry.space_group_name_H-M   'P 1'
#
loop_
_entity.id
_entity.type
_entity.pdbx_description
1 polymer ?
#
loop_
_entity_poly.entity_id
_entity_poly.type
_entity_poly.pdbx_seq_one_letter_code
_entity_poly.pdbx_strand_id
1 'polypeptide(L)'
;RFFLSPEMDPIYPEVDPLVWRETQFLGMFAAARLEKEGVSGVETGAPFTPDFISAFQTLAYTMNIVGILTESASARIATPIFVDPHQLKGYGRGRLSDKPYMNYPNPWKGGWWRLSDIVRQQLSSTMAILSAVAKLRREFLRNMYVKARRSVERGLSEPPHAFLLPREQHDPLTLLKLIDILLKLGVKVYEAAEPVKVGVATYPAGAFVVPLAQPRRALVKKLLDRFLYPDDETTRDKEGKPIRPYDIATDTLAEFMGVSAVRIDEPLAVSLRPVEEVLRVPPSFGDSEYYVLDPRLNDTYYAVNRVLATGSEVLRAFEPLEVGGARLPPGAFVVRRSESSAKALKEAAGERGVPVFELGELPQVKLVEVKIARI
;
A
#
# COMPACT_ATOMS: atom_id res chain seq x y z
N ARG A 1 -20.41 -21.23 -1.67
CA ARG A 1 -19.91 -20.52 -2.87
C ARG A 1 -18.43 -20.23 -2.66
N PHE A 2 -17.62 -20.34 -3.72
CA PHE A 2 -16.16 -20.17 -3.71
C PHE A 2 -15.70 -19.43 -4.97
N PHE A 3 -15.09 -18.26 -4.78
CA PHE A 3 -14.39 -17.55 -5.83
C PHE A 3 -12.94 -18.03 -5.93
N LEU A 4 -12.45 -18.11 -7.14
CA LEU A 4 -11.06 -18.39 -7.46
C LEU A 4 -10.64 -17.51 -8.64
N SER A 5 -9.41 -16.97 -8.61
CA SER A 5 -8.82 -16.28 -9.76
C SER A 5 -8.93 -17.14 -11.04
N PRO A 6 -9.01 -16.53 -12.24
CA PRO A 6 -8.80 -15.11 -12.52
C PRO A 6 -9.97 -14.23 -12.12
N GLU A 7 -9.66 -12.99 -11.80
CA GLU A 7 -10.56 -11.84 -11.64
C GLU A 7 -11.06 -11.33 -13.02
N MET A 8 -12.06 -10.44 -13.02
CA MET A 8 -12.54 -9.75 -14.23
C MET A 8 -11.89 -8.37 -14.42
N ASP A 9 -12.11 -7.75 -15.57
CA ASP A 9 -11.60 -6.41 -15.89
C ASP A 9 -12.20 -5.29 -14.99
N PRO A 10 -11.49 -4.17 -14.77
CA PRO A 10 -10.21 -3.80 -15.41
C PRO A 10 -8.97 -4.40 -14.72
N ILE A 11 -7.93 -4.61 -15.52
CA ILE A 11 -6.58 -4.97 -15.06
C ILE A 11 -5.69 -3.73 -14.97
N TYR A 12 -4.63 -3.80 -14.14
CA TYR A 12 -3.61 -2.74 -14.13
C TYR A 12 -2.65 -2.90 -15.33
N PRO A 13 -2.62 -1.98 -16.32
CA PRO A 13 -1.92 -2.19 -17.59
C PRO A 13 -0.39 -2.30 -17.48
N GLU A 14 0.18 -1.83 -16.39
CA GLU A 14 1.63 -1.84 -16.18
C GLU A 14 2.17 -3.22 -15.79
N VAL A 15 1.32 -4.11 -15.28
CA VAL A 15 1.69 -5.49 -14.94
C VAL A 15 2.02 -6.27 -16.22
N ASP A 16 3.12 -7.05 -16.19
CA ASP A 16 3.49 -7.87 -17.34
C ASP A 16 2.36 -8.88 -17.68
N PRO A 17 1.93 -8.97 -18.96
CA PRO A 17 0.85 -9.88 -19.36
C PRO A 17 1.03 -11.35 -18.98
N LEU A 18 2.27 -11.82 -18.78
CA LEU A 18 2.52 -13.19 -18.30
C LEU A 18 1.95 -13.42 -16.90
N VAL A 19 1.91 -12.41 -16.03
CA VAL A 19 1.29 -12.55 -14.70
C VAL A 19 -0.17 -12.96 -14.87
N TRP A 20 -0.93 -12.25 -15.70
CA TRP A 20 -2.34 -12.52 -15.93
C TRP A 20 -2.58 -13.90 -16.52
N ARG A 21 -1.74 -14.33 -17.46
CA ARG A 21 -1.84 -15.67 -18.07
C ARG A 21 -1.50 -16.79 -17.09
N GLU A 22 -0.49 -16.58 -16.24
CA GLU A 22 -0.11 -17.54 -15.20
C GLU A 22 -1.18 -17.63 -14.10
N THR A 23 -1.77 -16.49 -13.69
CA THR A 23 -2.92 -16.44 -12.77
C THR A 23 -4.11 -17.22 -13.33
N GLN A 24 -4.47 -16.98 -14.60
CA GLN A 24 -5.53 -17.72 -15.28
C GLN A 24 -5.25 -19.22 -15.30
N PHE A 25 -4.03 -19.61 -15.67
CA PHE A 25 -3.64 -21.02 -15.74
C PHE A 25 -3.75 -21.73 -14.38
N LEU A 26 -3.17 -21.16 -13.33
CA LEU A 26 -3.18 -21.75 -11.99
C LEU A 26 -4.60 -21.80 -11.41
N GLY A 27 -5.36 -20.73 -11.59
CA GLY A 27 -6.75 -20.63 -11.18
C GLY A 27 -7.61 -21.70 -11.86
N MET A 28 -7.53 -21.84 -13.18
CA MET A 28 -8.28 -22.86 -13.91
C MET A 28 -7.85 -24.29 -13.58
N PHE A 29 -6.56 -24.52 -13.32
CA PHE A 29 -6.07 -25.82 -12.87
C PHE A 29 -6.72 -26.21 -11.52
N ALA A 30 -6.78 -25.27 -10.58
CA ALA A 30 -7.44 -25.50 -9.30
C ALA A 30 -8.96 -25.63 -9.41
N ALA A 31 -9.63 -24.86 -10.27
CA ALA A 31 -11.06 -25.02 -10.56
C ALA A 31 -11.37 -26.42 -11.09
N ALA A 32 -10.59 -26.92 -12.06
CA ALA A 32 -10.75 -28.27 -12.59
C ALA A 32 -10.53 -29.36 -11.51
N ARG A 33 -9.59 -29.14 -10.59
CA ARG A 33 -9.37 -30.04 -9.45
C ARG A 33 -10.58 -30.10 -8.52
N LEU A 34 -11.15 -28.95 -8.18
CA LEU A 34 -12.34 -28.83 -7.33
C LEU A 34 -13.56 -29.49 -7.99
N GLU A 35 -13.77 -29.26 -9.29
CA GLU A 35 -14.86 -29.88 -10.05
C GLU A 35 -14.73 -31.41 -10.05
N LYS A 36 -13.52 -31.93 -10.28
CA LYS A 36 -13.23 -33.38 -10.19
C LYS A 36 -13.53 -33.96 -8.80
N GLU A 37 -13.42 -33.15 -7.74
CA GLU A 37 -13.75 -33.56 -6.38
C GLU A 37 -15.24 -33.39 -6.03
N GLY A 38 -16.07 -32.97 -6.98
CA GLY A 38 -17.51 -32.76 -6.80
C GLY A 38 -17.83 -31.50 -6.00
N VAL A 39 -16.93 -30.53 -5.93
CA VAL A 39 -17.18 -29.24 -5.27
C VAL A 39 -17.97 -28.35 -6.23
N SER A 40 -19.24 -28.11 -5.90
CA SER A 40 -20.08 -27.14 -6.63
C SER A 40 -19.91 -25.72 -6.10
N GLY A 41 -20.37 -24.74 -6.87
CA GLY A 41 -20.37 -23.33 -6.48
C GLY A 41 -19.02 -22.66 -6.61
N VAL A 42 -18.13 -23.18 -7.45
CA VAL A 42 -16.82 -22.58 -7.79
C VAL A 42 -17.00 -21.63 -8.96
N GLU A 43 -16.56 -20.39 -8.80
CA GLU A 43 -16.68 -19.38 -9.84
C GLU A 43 -15.39 -18.58 -10.03
N THR A 44 -15.28 -17.99 -11.22
CA THR A 44 -14.16 -17.12 -11.61
C THR A 44 -14.67 -15.87 -12.34
N GLY A 45 -13.78 -14.91 -12.56
CA GLY A 45 -14.06 -13.62 -13.17
C GLY A 45 -14.72 -12.67 -12.17
N ALA A 46 -16.02 -12.51 -12.28
CA ALA A 46 -16.78 -11.58 -11.45
C ALA A 46 -16.99 -12.10 -10.02
N PRO A 47 -17.09 -11.21 -9.00
CA PRO A 47 -17.22 -9.75 -9.13
C PRO A 47 -15.92 -8.97 -8.95
N PHE A 48 -14.78 -9.65 -8.73
CA PHE A 48 -13.53 -9.00 -8.34
C PHE A 48 -12.76 -8.46 -9.54
N THR A 49 -12.07 -7.34 -9.36
CA THR A 49 -11.17 -6.76 -10.37
C THR A 49 -9.78 -6.59 -9.79
N PRO A 50 -8.71 -6.87 -10.56
CA PRO A 50 -7.36 -6.87 -10.01
C PRO A 50 -6.70 -5.47 -9.96
N ASP A 51 -7.30 -4.44 -10.56
CA ASP A 51 -6.86 -3.04 -10.38
C ASP A 51 -7.28 -2.47 -9.01
N PHE A 52 -6.68 -3.01 -7.94
CA PHE A 52 -6.91 -2.64 -6.55
C PHE A 52 -5.72 -3.08 -5.70
N ILE A 53 -4.87 -2.19 -5.17
CA ILE A 53 -3.62 -2.62 -4.50
C ILE A 53 -3.81 -3.14 -3.06
N SER A 54 -4.94 -2.88 -2.40
CA SER A 54 -5.08 -3.12 -0.95
C SER A 54 -5.22 -4.60 -0.57
N ALA A 55 -5.13 -5.51 -1.54
CA ALA A 55 -5.13 -6.95 -1.30
C ALA A 55 -3.73 -7.55 -1.57
N PHE A 56 -3.35 -8.58 -0.79
CA PHE A 56 -2.01 -9.17 -0.89
C PHE A 56 -1.72 -9.75 -2.28
N GLN A 57 -2.72 -10.36 -2.92
CA GLN A 57 -2.56 -10.96 -4.25
C GLN A 57 -2.35 -9.92 -5.36
N THR A 58 -2.98 -8.75 -5.25
CA THR A 58 -2.88 -7.71 -6.27
C THR A 58 -1.58 -6.93 -6.17
N LEU A 59 -1.08 -6.73 -4.94
CA LEU A 59 0.30 -6.26 -4.73
C LEU A 59 1.31 -7.19 -5.39
N ALA A 60 1.13 -8.51 -5.26
CA ALA A 60 2.01 -9.50 -5.89
C ALA A 60 2.08 -9.34 -7.41
N TYR A 61 0.97 -9.03 -8.09
CA TYR A 61 0.94 -8.80 -9.53
C TYR A 61 1.91 -7.70 -9.97
N THR A 62 1.91 -6.56 -9.26
CA THR A 62 2.81 -5.42 -9.54
C THR A 62 4.28 -5.72 -9.27
N MET A 63 4.53 -6.79 -8.52
CA MET A 63 5.84 -7.28 -8.12
C MET A 63 6.40 -8.37 -9.06
N ASN A 64 5.76 -8.61 -10.21
CA ASN A 64 6.05 -9.73 -11.13
C ASN A 64 5.86 -11.12 -10.49
N ILE A 65 5.00 -11.21 -9.47
CA ILE A 65 4.66 -12.43 -8.75
C ILE A 65 3.21 -12.79 -9.08
N VAL A 66 2.95 -14.08 -9.26
CA VAL A 66 1.57 -14.57 -9.45
C VAL A 66 0.87 -14.59 -8.10
N GLY A 67 -0.12 -13.73 -7.93
CA GLY A 67 -1.10 -13.79 -6.85
C GLY A 67 -2.30 -14.68 -7.24
N ILE A 68 -2.97 -15.26 -6.26
CA ILE A 68 -4.25 -15.97 -6.46
C ILE A 68 -5.20 -15.51 -5.37
N LEU A 69 -6.39 -15.03 -5.76
CA LEU A 69 -7.49 -14.80 -4.85
C LEU A 69 -8.32 -16.08 -4.73
N THR A 70 -8.56 -16.49 -3.49
CA THR A 70 -9.54 -17.52 -3.12
C THR A 70 -10.47 -16.96 -2.06
N GLU A 71 -11.77 -16.89 -2.34
CA GLU A 71 -12.74 -16.34 -1.39
C GLU A 71 -13.92 -17.29 -1.20
N SER A 72 -14.10 -17.77 0.02
CA SER A 72 -15.26 -18.60 0.37
C SER A 72 -16.36 -17.74 0.98
N ALA A 73 -17.61 -18.02 0.62
CA ALA A 73 -18.75 -17.43 1.33
C ALA A 73 -18.69 -17.80 2.82
N SER A 74 -18.93 -16.83 3.70
CA SER A 74 -18.81 -17.02 5.14
C SER A 74 -19.89 -17.95 5.71
N ALA A 75 -19.51 -18.72 6.72
CA ALA A 75 -20.44 -19.27 7.70
C ALA A 75 -20.58 -18.28 8.88
N ARG A 76 -21.41 -18.60 9.88
CA ARG A 76 -21.49 -17.79 11.11
C ARG A 76 -20.31 -18.17 12.02
N ILE A 77 -19.12 -17.69 11.66
CA ILE A 77 -17.81 -18.06 12.25
C ILE A 77 -17.55 -19.57 12.08
N ALA A 78 -18.01 -20.39 13.02
CA ALA A 78 -17.93 -21.86 12.95
C ALA A 78 -19.32 -22.52 12.95
N THR A 79 -20.39 -21.75 13.17
CA THR A 79 -21.75 -22.27 13.21
C THR A 79 -22.28 -22.45 11.79
N PRO A 80 -22.74 -23.66 11.43
CA PRO A 80 -23.37 -23.89 10.13
C PRO A 80 -24.60 -23.01 9.91
N ILE A 81 -24.83 -22.66 8.66
CA ILE A 81 -26.04 -21.96 8.22
C ILE A 81 -26.77 -22.80 7.17
N PHE A 82 -28.09 -22.71 7.15
CA PHE A 82 -28.88 -23.24 6.05
C PHE A 82 -29.24 -22.09 5.11
N VAL A 83 -28.94 -22.25 3.83
CA VAL A 83 -29.25 -21.27 2.78
C VAL A 83 -30.33 -21.87 1.89
N ASP A 84 -31.52 -21.27 1.88
CA ASP A 84 -32.60 -21.70 1.01
C ASP A 84 -32.26 -21.38 -0.46
N PRO A 85 -32.58 -22.26 -1.43
CA PRO A 85 -32.33 -21.99 -2.85
C PRO A 85 -32.86 -20.62 -3.33
N HIS A 86 -33.97 -20.12 -2.77
CA HIS A 86 -34.55 -18.82 -3.13
C HIS A 86 -33.73 -17.62 -2.62
N GLN A 87 -32.79 -17.83 -1.69
CA GLN A 87 -31.87 -16.79 -1.20
C GLN A 87 -30.69 -16.58 -2.15
N LEU A 88 -30.44 -17.50 -3.09
CA LEU A 88 -29.34 -17.39 -4.04
C LEU A 88 -29.65 -16.31 -5.08
N LYS A 89 -28.71 -15.37 -5.23
CA LYS A 89 -28.83 -14.25 -6.16
C LYS A 89 -27.51 -14.03 -6.88
N GLY A 90 -27.61 -13.53 -8.11
CA GLY A 90 -26.50 -12.98 -8.87
C GLY A 90 -25.96 -11.67 -8.29
N TYR A 91 -24.91 -11.15 -8.94
CA TYR A 91 -24.39 -9.81 -8.72
C TYR A 91 -24.91 -8.82 -9.74
N GLY A 92 -24.83 -7.54 -9.40
CA GLY A 92 -24.97 -6.46 -10.37
C GLY A 92 -23.82 -6.43 -11.40
N ARG A 93 -22.66 -7.03 -11.08
CA ARG A 93 -21.47 -7.09 -11.95
C ARG A 93 -21.13 -8.54 -12.31
N GLY A 94 -21.13 -8.86 -13.60
CA GLY A 94 -20.78 -10.18 -14.15
C GLY A 94 -21.88 -11.24 -14.02
N ARG A 95 -21.95 -11.98 -12.90
CA ARG A 95 -22.89 -13.11 -12.76
C ARG A 95 -24.33 -12.62 -12.51
N LEU A 96 -25.14 -12.52 -13.56
CA LEU A 96 -26.52 -11.99 -13.48
C LEU A 96 -27.52 -12.94 -12.79
N SER A 97 -27.24 -14.25 -12.74
CA SER A 97 -28.13 -15.25 -12.10
C SER A 97 -27.39 -16.52 -11.67
N ASP A 98 -28.01 -17.35 -10.84
CA ASP A 98 -27.51 -18.67 -10.41
C ASP A 98 -27.82 -19.79 -11.43
N LYS A 99 -27.44 -19.55 -12.69
CA LYS A 99 -27.51 -20.53 -13.79
C LYS A 99 -26.10 -20.95 -14.20
N PRO A 100 -25.92 -22.10 -14.89
CA PRO A 100 -24.62 -22.48 -15.43
C PRO A 100 -24.09 -21.46 -16.44
N TYR A 101 -22.86 -21.00 -16.23
CA TYR A 101 -22.08 -20.15 -17.16
C TYR A 101 -20.68 -20.73 -17.31
N MET A 102 -19.92 -20.28 -18.32
CA MET A 102 -18.54 -20.75 -18.51
C MET A 102 -17.67 -20.50 -17.28
N ASN A 103 -17.84 -19.34 -16.62
CA ASN A 103 -17.12 -18.97 -15.42
C ASN A 103 -17.78 -19.46 -14.12
N TYR A 104 -18.91 -20.19 -14.22
CA TYR A 104 -19.66 -20.77 -13.10
C TYR A 104 -20.45 -22.01 -13.56
N PRO A 105 -19.78 -23.10 -13.98
CA PRO A 105 -20.41 -24.19 -14.73
C PRO A 105 -21.28 -25.10 -13.85
N ASN A 106 -20.95 -25.22 -12.56
CA ASN A 106 -21.66 -26.06 -11.60
C ASN A 106 -22.22 -25.22 -10.42
N PRO A 107 -23.38 -24.56 -10.58
CA PRO A 107 -23.94 -23.72 -9.53
C PRO A 107 -24.29 -24.48 -8.25
N TRP A 108 -23.90 -23.92 -7.11
CA TRP A 108 -24.34 -24.43 -5.81
C TRP A 108 -25.86 -24.24 -5.66
N LYS A 109 -26.56 -25.28 -5.20
CA LYS A 109 -28.03 -25.31 -5.14
C LYS A 109 -28.61 -24.83 -3.81
N GLY A 110 -27.78 -24.34 -2.89
CA GLY A 110 -28.18 -24.03 -1.52
C GLY A 110 -28.14 -25.28 -0.64
N GLY A 111 -28.66 -25.13 0.57
CA GLY A 111 -28.65 -26.13 1.62
C GLY A 111 -27.70 -25.74 2.75
N TRP A 112 -27.22 -26.75 3.45
CA TRP A 112 -26.32 -26.59 4.59
C TRP A 112 -24.93 -26.12 4.13
N TRP A 113 -24.46 -25.02 4.72
CA TRP A 113 -23.12 -24.48 4.54
C TRP A 113 -22.34 -24.52 5.86
N ARG A 114 -21.14 -25.09 5.83
CA ARG A 114 -20.32 -25.37 7.03
C ARG A 114 -18.91 -24.82 6.89
N LEU A 115 -18.26 -24.63 8.03
CA LEU A 115 -16.82 -24.34 8.06
C LEU A 115 -16.00 -25.44 7.37
N SER A 116 -16.42 -26.71 7.47
CA SER A 116 -15.76 -27.83 6.78
C SER A 116 -15.79 -27.68 5.25
N ASP A 117 -16.84 -27.08 4.69
CA ASP A 117 -16.94 -26.85 3.24
C ASP A 117 -15.93 -25.79 2.80
N ILE A 118 -15.83 -24.70 3.58
CA ILE A 118 -14.83 -23.64 3.40
C ILE A 118 -13.42 -24.23 3.46
N VAL A 119 -13.10 -24.98 4.52
CA VAL A 119 -11.77 -25.59 4.71
C VAL A 119 -11.44 -26.54 3.57
N ARG A 120 -12.40 -27.37 3.15
CA ARG A 120 -12.21 -28.30 2.02
C ARG A 120 -11.86 -27.56 0.73
N GLN A 121 -12.59 -26.50 0.41
CA GLN A 121 -12.34 -25.68 -0.80
C GLN A 121 -10.97 -25.02 -0.78
N GLN A 122 -10.63 -24.38 0.34
CA GLN A 122 -9.36 -23.67 0.52
C GLN A 122 -8.16 -24.64 0.46
N LEU A 123 -8.25 -25.78 1.14
CA LEU A 123 -7.18 -26.78 1.13
C LEU A 123 -7.00 -27.40 -0.26
N SER A 124 -8.09 -27.81 -0.91
CA SER A 124 -8.03 -28.46 -2.23
C SER A 124 -7.48 -27.53 -3.30
N SER A 125 -7.99 -26.28 -3.37
CA SER A 125 -7.48 -25.27 -4.32
C SER A 125 -6.01 -24.94 -4.07
N THR A 126 -5.61 -24.73 -2.81
CA THR A 126 -4.21 -24.45 -2.44
C THR A 126 -3.29 -25.60 -2.87
N MET A 127 -3.65 -26.84 -2.54
CA MET A 127 -2.84 -28.01 -2.91
C MET A 127 -2.79 -28.22 -4.43
N ALA A 128 -3.86 -27.89 -5.16
CA ALA A 128 -3.88 -27.93 -6.62
C ALA A 128 -2.87 -26.93 -7.21
N ILE A 129 -2.89 -25.68 -6.74
CA ILE A 129 -1.96 -24.63 -7.18
C ILE A 129 -0.51 -25.04 -6.88
N LEU A 130 -0.22 -25.47 -5.66
CA LEU A 130 1.11 -25.93 -5.27
C LEU A 130 1.58 -27.11 -6.14
N SER A 131 0.69 -28.06 -6.45
CA SER A 131 1.01 -29.19 -7.33
C SER A 131 1.34 -28.73 -8.76
N ALA A 132 0.58 -27.79 -9.31
CA ALA A 132 0.83 -27.24 -10.65
C ALA A 132 2.19 -26.55 -10.72
N VAL A 133 2.49 -25.66 -9.76
CA VAL A 133 3.77 -24.96 -9.68
C VAL A 133 4.93 -25.94 -9.48
N ALA A 134 4.80 -26.95 -8.62
CA ALA A 134 5.84 -27.95 -8.41
C ALA A 134 6.17 -28.76 -9.68
N LYS A 135 5.15 -29.13 -10.45
CA LYS A 135 5.30 -29.87 -11.72
C LYS A 135 5.91 -29.01 -12.81
N LEU A 136 5.54 -27.73 -12.88
CA LEU A 136 5.97 -26.79 -13.92
C LEU A 136 7.03 -25.79 -13.43
N ARG A 137 7.78 -26.14 -12.37
CA ARG A 137 8.70 -25.21 -11.67
C ARG A 137 9.68 -24.48 -12.59
N ARG A 138 10.21 -25.17 -13.61
CA ARG A 138 11.18 -24.59 -14.55
C ARG A 138 10.55 -23.46 -15.36
N GLU A 139 9.29 -23.62 -15.75
CA GLU A 139 8.53 -22.63 -16.53
C GLU A 139 8.28 -21.38 -15.67
N PHE A 140 7.72 -21.54 -14.48
CA PHE A 140 7.44 -20.40 -13.58
C PHE A 140 8.71 -19.62 -13.19
N LEU A 141 9.82 -20.32 -12.91
CA LEU A 141 11.10 -19.67 -12.62
C LEU A 141 11.66 -18.92 -13.84
N ARG A 142 11.53 -19.48 -15.04
CA ARG A 142 11.94 -18.80 -16.28
C ARG A 142 11.07 -17.58 -16.54
N ASN A 143 9.76 -17.69 -16.35
CA ASN A 143 8.83 -16.59 -16.53
C ASN A 143 9.05 -15.48 -15.51
N MET A 144 9.44 -15.79 -14.27
CA MET A 144 9.85 -14.77 -13.30
C MET A 144 11.01 -13.91 -13.85
N TYR A 145 12.04 -14.55 -14.41
CA TYR A 145 13.14 -13.84 -15.07
C TYR A 145 12.67 -13.01 -16.27
N VAL A 146 11.82 -13.57 -17.13
CA VAL A 146 11.30 -12.87 -18.33
C VAL A 146 10.54 -11.61 -17.94
N LYS A 147 9.61 -11.71 -16.98
CA LYS A 147 8.83 -10.57 -16.47
C LYS A 147 9.71 -9.47 -15.87
N ALA A 148 10.70 -9.87 -15.06
CA ALA A 148 11.64 -8.94 -14.45
C ALA A 148 12.50 -8.23 -15.51
N ARG A 149 13.03 -8.96 -16.50
CA ARG A 149 13.82 -8.40 -17.59
C ARG A 149 13.02 -7.40 -18.42
N ARG A 150 11.79 -7.75 -18.81
CA ARG A 150 10.88 -6.85 -19.52
C ARG A 150 10.56 -5.59 -18.73
N SER A 151 10.38 -5.70 -17.42
CA SER A 151 10.16 -4.53 -16.55
C SER A 151 11.35 -3.57 -16.58
N VAL A 152 12.58 -4.10 -16.56
CA VAL A 152 13.81 -3.30 -16.70
C VAL A 152 13.90 -2.67 -18.09
N GLU A 153 13.70 -3.45 -19.15
CA GLU A 153 13.71 -2.99 -20.55
C GLU A 153 12.73 -1.83 -20.75
N ARG A 154 11.47 -1.99 -20.30
CA ARG A 154 10.45 -0.94 -20.37
C ARG A 154 10.81 0.30 -19.57
N GLY A 155 11.47 0.16 -18.41
CA GLY A 155 11.94 1.31 -17.65
C GLY A 155 13.08 2.09 -18.32
N LEU A 156 13.83 1.43 -19.20
CA LEU A 156 14.87 2.07 -20.02
C LEU A 156 14.30 2.72 -21.29
N SER A 157 13.25 2.16 -21.88
CA SER A 157 12.75 2.57 -23.19
C SER A 157 11.45 3.40 -23.17
N GLU A 158 10.66 3.33 -22.10
CA GLU A 158 9.34 3.98 -22.01
C GLU A 158 9.29 4.97 -20.86
N PRO A 159 8.72 6.17 -21.06
CA PRO A 159 8.44 7.09 -19.97
C PRO A 159 7.33 6.57 -19.03
N PRO A 160 7.35 6.94 -17.74
CA PRO A 160 8.43 7.65 -17.09
C PRO A 160 9.68 6.78 -16.90
N HIS A 161 10.84 7.42 -16.83
CA HIS A 161 12.11 6.76 -16.55
C HIS A 161 12.46 6.74 -15.06
N ALA A 162 11.92 7.68 -14.28
CA ALA A 162 12.11 7.73 -12.83
C ALA A 162 11.01 8.56 -12.14
N PHE A 163 10.95 8.46 -10.82
CA PHE A 163 10.29 9.45 -9.96
C PHE A 163 11.33 10.14 -9.08
N LEU A 164 11.20 11.45 -8.89
CA LEU A 164 11.98 12.24 -7.95
C LEU A 164 11.09 12.62 -6.76
N LEU A 165 11.56 12.34 -5.54
CA LEU A 165 10.90 12.75 -4.31
C LEU A 165 11.77 13.83 -3.66
N PRO A 166 11.34 15.11 -3.71
CA PRO A 166 12.07 16.21 -3.11
C PRO A 166 12.27 16.00 -1.61
N ARG A 167 13.43 16.42 -1.06
CA ARG A 167 13.68 16.42 0.39
C ARG A 167 12.81 17.42 1.13
N GLU A 168 12.59 18.56 0.51
CA GLU A 168 11.70 19.59 1.02
C GLU A 168 10.25 19.15 0.79
N GLN A 169 9.58 18.75 1.86
CA GLN A 169 8.20 18.29 1.91
C GLN A 169 7.52 18.94 3.10
N HIS A 170 6.19 18.95 3.11
CA HIS A 170 5.42 19.41 4.27
C HIS A 170 5.72 18.58 5.53
N ASP A 171 6.01 17.28 5.36
CA ASP A 171 6.49 16.36 6.41
C ASP A 171 7.67 15.52 5.87
N PRO A 172 8.92 15.94 6.14
CA PRO A 172 10.11 15.21 5.73
C PRO A 172 10.25 13.82 6.38
N LEU A 173 9.70 13.60 7.58
CA LEU A 173 9.77 12.29 8.25
C LEU A 173 8.84 11.28 7.58
N THR A 174 7.69 11.75 7.10
CA THR A 174 6.78 10.92 6.31
C THR A 174 7.38 10.55 4.95
N LEU A 175 8.15 11.44 4.30
CA LEU A 175 8.97 11.06 3.13
C LEU A 175 9.93 9.91 3.47
N LEU A 176 10.67 10.00 4.57
CA LEU A 176 11.61 8.95 4.99
C LEU A 176 10.90 7.61 5.25
N LYS A 177 9.67 7.62 5.79
CA LYS A 177 8.84 6.40 5.91
C LYS A 177 8.47 5.82 4.55
N LEU A 178 8.12 6.66 3.57
CA LEU A 178 7.82 6.18 2.22
C LEU A 178 9.05 5.53 1.59
N ILE A 179 10.23 6.14 1.73
CA ILE A 179 11.49 5.53 1.25
C ILE A 179 11.74 4.17 1.92
N ASP A 180 11.57 4.07 3.23
CA ASP A 180 11.72 2.80 3.96
C ASP A 180 10.74 1.72 3.47
N ILE A 181 9.48 2.09 3.19
CA ILE A 181 8.49 1.18 2.60
C ILE A 181 8.94 0.70 1.21
N LEU A 182 9.41 1.61 0.34
CA LEU A 182 9.90 1.27 -0.99
C LEU A 182 11.07 0.28 -0.91
N LEU A 183 12.06 0.55 -0.04
CA LEU A 183 13.20 -0.35 0.17
C LEU A 183 12.76 -1.74 0.67
N LYS A 184 11.84 -1.81 1.63
CA LYS A 184 11.27 -3.08 2.13
C LYS A 184 10.53 -3.88 1.06
N LEU A 185 9.95 -3.21 0.06
CA LEU A 185 9.33 -3.85 -1.09
C LEU A 185 10.34 -4.26 -2.19
N GLY A 186 11.64 -4.01 -1.95
CA GLY A 186 12.72 -4.31 -2.89
C GLY A 186 12.80 -3.32 -4.05
N VAL A 187 12.28 -2.11 -3.88
CA VAL A 187 12.45 -1.01 -4.84
C VAL A 187 13.84 -0.41 -4.61
N LYS A 188 14.60 -0.24 -5.70
CA LYS A 188 15.87 0.48 -5.69
C LYS A 188 15.61 1.99 -5.62
N VAL A 189 16.15 2.62 -4.59
CA VAL A 189 16.08 4.07 -4.37
C VAL A 189 17.49 4.63 -4.32
N TYR A 190 17.65 5.84 -4.84
CA TYR A 190 18.91 6.56 -4.88
C TYR A 190 18.74 7.96 -4.32
N GLU A 191 19.84 8.58 -3.92
CA GLU A 191 19.94 9.98 -3.56
C GLU A 191 20.76 10.72 -4.62
N ALA A 192 20.25 11.85 -5.11
CA ALA A 192 20.96 12.68 -6.06
C ALA A 192 22.16 13.37 -5.40
N ALA A 193 23.36 13.18 -5.95
CA ALA A 193 24.58 13.82 -5.45
C ALA A 193 24.73 15.28 -5.90
N GLU A 194 23.94 15.69 -6.89
CA GLU A 194 23.93 17.02 -7.50
C GLU A 194 22.48 17.48 -7.75
N PRO A 195 22.24 18.78 -8.01
CA PRO A 195 20.92 19.26 -8.37
C PRO A 195 20.35 18.55 -9.60
N VAL A 196 19.06 18.19 -9.55
CA VAL A 196 18.38 17.48 -10.64
C VAL A 196 17.39 18.43 -11.31
N LYS A 197 17.52 18.59 -12.63
CA LYS A 197 16.55 19.35 -13.43
C LYS A 197 15.48 18.41 -13.97
N VAL A 198 14.21 18.80 -13.79
CA VAL A 198 13.04 18.11 -14.37
C VAL A 198 12.15 19.15 -15.02
N GLY A 199 12.08 19.15 -16.36
CA GLY A 199 11.44 20.22 -17.11
C GLY A 199 12.05 21.59 -16.80
N VAL A 200 11.23 22.51 -16.25
CA VAL A 200 11.66 23.87 -15.85
C VAL A 200 12.09 23.97 -14.39
N ALA A 201 11.81 22.96 -13.57
CA ALA A 201 12.15 22.96 -12.15
C ALA A 201 13.55 22.40 -11.91
N THR A 202 14.26 22.96 -10.94
CA THR A 202 15.53 22.41 -10.44
C THR A 202 15.37 22.05 -8.98
N TYR A 203 15.64 20.79 -8.66
CA TYR A 203 15.61 20.25 -7.31
C TYR A 203 17.03 20.21 -6.75
N PRO A 204 17.26 20.58 -5.49
CA PRO A 204 18.58 20.55 -4.89
C PRO A 204 19.12 19.11 -4.78
N ALA A 205 20.43 18.99 -4.60
CA ALA A 205 21.06 17.73 -4.23
C ALA A 205 20.41 17.15 -2.95
N GLY A 206 20.46 15.83 -2.81
CA GLY A 206 19.82 15.10 -1.71
C GLY A 206 18.40 14.60 -2.00
N ALA A 207 17.75 15.06 -3.08
CA ALA A 207 16.47 14.52 -3.51
C ALA A 207 16.56 13.00 -3.75
N PHE A 208 15.53 12.26 -3.38
CA PHE A 208 15.48 10.84 -3.67
C PHE A 208 15.03 10.61 -5.11
N VAL A 209 15.63 9.64 -5.78
CA VAL A 209 15.31 9.24 -7.15
C VAL A 209 14.99 7.75 -7.15
N VAL A 210 13.87 7.38 -7.76
CA VAL A 210 13.40 6.00 -7.91
C VAL A 210 13.34 5.69 -9.41
N PRO A 211 14.42 5.12 -10.00
CA PRO A 211 14.45 4.76 -11.41
C PRO A 211 13.43 3.68 -11.73
N LEU A 212 12.82 3.70 -12.91
CA LEU A 212 11.87 2.68 -13.36
C LEU A 212 12.52 1.51 -14.12
N ALA A 213 13.80 1.63 -14.48
CA ALA A 213 14.62 0.55 -15.02
C ALA A 213 14.98 -0.52 -13.96
N GLN A 214 13.97 -1.13 -13.35
CA GLN A 214 14.11 -2.15 -12.31
C GLN A 214 12.95 -3.16 -12.34
N PRO A 215 13.12 -4.37 -11.77
CA PRO A 215 12.05 -5.38 -11.75
C PRO A 215 10.76 -4.94 -11.04
N ARG A 216 10.80 -3.90 -10.21
CA ARG A 216 9.64 -3.35 -9.50
C ARG A 216 8.92 -2.22 -10.24
N ARG A 217 9.16 -2.04 -11.55
CA ARG A 217 8.59 -0.92 -12.34
C ARG A 217 7.09 -0.72 -12.13
N ALA A 218 6.29 -1.78 -12.27
CA ALA A 218 4.83 -1.69 -12.12
C ALA A 218 4.42 -1.30 -10.68
N LEU A 219 5.10 -1.86 -9.67
CA LEU A 219 4.88 -1.49 -8.27
C LEU A 219 5.19 0.00 -8.03
N VAL A 220 6.34 0.49 -8.51
CA VAL A 220 6.71 1.90 -8.32
C VAL A 220 5.68 2.81 -8.96
N LYS A 221 5.25 2.52 -10.19
CA LYS A 221 4.17 3.30 -10.84
C LYS A 221 2.87 3.24 -10.05
N LYS A 222 2.48 2.07 -9.52
CA LYS A 222 1.26 1.95 -8.73
C LYS A 222 1.31 2.73 -7.40
N LEU A 223 2.49 2.85 -6.78
CA LEU A 223 2.66 3.54 -5.51
C LEU A 223 2.91 5.05 -5.63
N LEU A 224 3.49 5.51 -6.75
CA LEU A 224 3.98 6.90 -6.90
C LEU A 224 3.34 7.66 -8.07
N ASP A 225 2.87 6.99 -9.12
CA ASP A 225 2.22 7.65 -10.25
C ASP A 225 0.78 7.98 -9.89
N ARG A 226 0.24 9.03 -10.52
CA ARG A 226 -1.15 9.42 -10.30
C ARG A 226 -2.09 8.30 -10.75
N PHE A 227 -2.99 7.88 -9.86
CA PHE A 227 -4.03 6.93 -10.22
C PHE A 227 -5.15 7.61 -11.02
N LEU A 228 -5.46 7.07 -12.20
CA LEU A 228 -6.61 7.42 -13.01
C LEU A 228 -7.41 6.14 -13.26
N TYR A 229 -8.59 6.05 -12.64
CA TYR A 229 -9.45 4.90 -12.82
C TYR A 229 -9.86 4.77 -14.30
N PRO A 230 -9.76 3.58 -14.92
CA PRO A 230 -10.13 3.39 -16.31
C PRO A 230 -11.59 3.79 -16.57
N ASP A 231 -11.82 4.61 -17.58
CA ASP A 231 -13.14 5.03 -18.03
C ASP A 231 -13.37 4.54 -19.47
N ASP A 232 -13.71 3.26 -19.60
CA ASP A 232 -13.80 2.53 -20.87
C ASP A 232 -14.95 1.50 -20.88
N GLU A 233 -15.02 0.65 -21.90
CA GLU A 233 -16.07 -0.37 -22.04
C GLU A 233 -16.09 -1.42 -20.92
N THR A 234 -15.00 -1.59 -20.17
CA THR A 234 -14.91 -2.56 -19.07
C THR A 234 -15.44 -2.00 -17.75
N THR A 235 -15.56 -0.67 -17.66
CA THR A 235 -16.03 0.05 -16.48
C THR A 235 -17.36 0.75 -16.70
N ARG A 236 -18.05 0.48 -17.81
CA ARG A 236 -19.39 0.98 -18.13
C ARG A 236 -20.39 -0.15 -18.37
N ASP A 237 -21.65 0.08 -18.00
CA ASP A 237 -22.74 -0.84 -18.30
C ASP A 237 -23.21 -0.74 -19.76
N LYS A 238 -24.23 -1.53 -20.13
CA LYS A 238 -24.73 -1.59 -21.51
C LYS A 238 -25.33 -0.26 -21.98
N GLU A 239 -25.82 0.54 -21.06
CA GLU A 239 -26.37 1.86 -21.29
C GLU A 239 -25.28 2.95 -21.27
N GLY A 240 -24.02 2.57 -21.09
CA GLY A 240 -22.86 3.45 -21.05
C GLY A 240 -22.68 4.17 -19.72
N LYS A 241 -23.41 3.80 -18.67
CA LYS A 241 -23.27 4.41 -17.34
C LYS A 241 -22.08 3.79 -16.60
N PRO A 242 -21.27 4.60 -15.88
CA PRO A 242 -20.16 4.08 -15.08
C PRO A 242 -20.61 3.05 -14.05
N ILE A 243 -19.92 1.91 -14.04
CA ILE A 243 -20.02 0.89 -13.00
C ILE A 243 -19.19 1.37 -11.81
N ARG A 244 -19.81 1.36 -10.63
CA ARG A 244 -19.15 1.82 -9.40
C ARG A 244 -17.86 1.02 -9.13
N PRO A 245 -16.71 1.67 -8.89
CA PRO A 245 -15.48 1.01 -8.46
C PRO A 245 -15.56 0.53 -7.01
N TYR A 246 -14.46 0.00 -6.48
CA TYR A 246 -14.29 -0.22 -5.04
C TYR A 246 -14.45 1.08 -4.24
N ASP A 247 -14.61 0.97 -2.92
CA ASP A 247 -14.88 2.06 -1.97
C ASP A 247 -13.65 2.93 -1.63
N ILE A 248 -12.73 3.09 -2.58
CA ILE A 248 -11.52 3.92 -2.44
C ILE A 248 -11.37 4.87 -3.63
N ALA A 249 -10.89 6.10 -3.38
CA ALA A 249 -10.70 7.12 -4.42
C ALA A 249 -9.33 7.01 -5.14
N THR A 250 -8.32 6.50 -4.45
CA THR A 250 -6.97 6.25 -4.96
C THR A 250 -6.35 5.12 -4.14
N ASP A 251 -5.40 4.42 -4.73
CA ASP A 251 -4.51 3.48 -4.05
C ASP A 251 -3.02 3.90 -4.15
N THR A 252 -2.78 5.15 -4.53
CA THR A 252 -1.44 5.76 -4.65
C THR A 252 -0.89 6.11 -3.28
N LEU A 253 0.14 5.38 -2.84
CA LEU A 253 0.70 5.53 -1.50
C LEU A 253 1.30 6.92 -1.26
N ALA A 254 1.96 7.51 -2.25
CA ALA A 254 2.52 8.86 -2.13
C ALA A 254 1.44 9.92 -1.82
N GLU A 255 0.28 9.83 -2.49
CA GLU A 255 -0.87 10.72 -2.25
C GLU A 255 -1.43 10.54 -0.84
N PHE A 256 -1.62 9.30 -0.38
CA PHE A 256 -2.09 9.01 0.98
C PHE A 256 -1.15 9.54 2.07
N MET A 257 0.15 9.52 1.79
CA MET A 257 1.18 10.01 2.71
C MET A 257 1.44 11.52 2.56
N GLY A 258 0.78 12.19 1.61
CA GLY A 258 1.00 13.60 1.30
C GLY A 258 2.41 13.90 0.75
N VAL A 259 3.12 12.89 0.24
CA VAL A 259 4.48 13.05 -0.26
C VAL A 259 4.44 13.39 -1.75
N SER A 260 5.09 14.48 -2.13
CA SER A 260 5.20 14.87 -3.54
C SER A 260 6.16 13.93 -4.26
N ALA A 261 5.68 13.30 -5.34
CA ALA A 261 6.48 12.51 -6.27
C ALA A 261 6.41 13.15 -7.67
N VAL A 262 7.57 13.52 -8.20
CA VAL A 262 7.72 14.22 -9.48
C VAL A 262 8.10 13.20 -10.53
N ARG A 263 7.26 13.06 -11.55
CA ARG A 263 7.48 12.16 -12.68
C ARG A 263 8.62 12.71 -13.56
N ILE A 264 9.57 11.85 -13.93
CA ILE A 264 10.65 12.17 -14.88
C ILE A 264 10.44 11.34 -16.15
N ASP A 265 10.02 12.01 -17.23
CA ASP A 265 9.77 11.37 -18.53
C ASP A 265 11.02 11.28 -19.42
N GLU A 266 12.10 11.95 -19.04
CA GLU A 266 13.36 11.99 -19.79
C GLU A 266 14.41 11.06 -19.15
N PRO A 267 15.32 10.45 -19.93
CA PRO A 267 16.42 9.67 -19.36
C PRO A 267 17.27 10.51 -18.42
N LEU A 268 17.51 10.00 -17.22
CA LEU A 268 18.23 10.73 -16.19
C LEU A 268 19.75 10.55 -16.33
N ALA A 269 20.46 11.65 -16.55
CA ALA A 269 21.93 11.69 -16.60
C ALA A 269 22.49 12.49 -15.42
N VAL A 270 22.27 11.99 -14.19
CA VAL A 270 22.78 12.60 -12.96
C VAL A 270 23.52 11.59 -12.10
N SER A 271 24.45 12.07 -11.30
CA SER A 271 25.17 11.25 -10.32
C SER A 271 24.25 10.84 -9.17
N LEU A 272 24.10 9.54 -8.97
CA LEU A 272 23.21 8.92 -8.00
C LEU A 272 23.99 8.05 -7.01
N ARG A 273 23.65 8.16 -5.72
CA ARG A 273 24.17 7.29 -4.65
C ARG A 273 23.07 6.32 -4.20
N PRO A 274 23.33 5.01 -4.13
CA PRO A 274 22.31 4.06 -3.67
C PRO A 274 21.93 4.34 -2.21
N VAL A 275 20.65 4.19 -1.89
CA VAL A 275 20.13 4.25 -0.52
C VAL A 275 19.84 2.83 -0.08
N GLU A 276 20.69 2.29 0.79
CA GLU A 276 20.52 0.93 1.33
C GLU A 276 19.61 0.94 2.57
N GLU A 277 19.64 2.04 3.34
CA GLU A 277 18.81 2.23 4.52
C GLU A 277 18.46 3.70 4.72
N VAL A 278 17.38 3.96 5.45
CA VAL A 278 16.94 5.31 5.80
C VAL A 278 17.57 5.72 7.12
N LEU A 279 18.56 6.61 7.04
CA LEU A 279 19.18 7.20 8.22
C LEU A 279 18.31 8.34 8.77
N ARG A 280 18.00 8.26 10.07
CA ARG A 280 17.35 9.34 10.82
C ARG A 280 18.38 9.95 11.76
N VAL A 281 18.53 11.27 11.71
CA VAL A 281 19.41 11.99 12.63
C VAL A 281 18.65 12.14 13.96
N PRO A 282 19.15 11.57 15.07
CA PRO A 282 18.55 11.80 16.37
C PRO A 282 18.62 13.30 16.70
N PRO A 283 17.57 13.89 17.29
CA PRO A 283 17.60 15.29 17.68
C PRO A 283 18.60 15.51 18.83
N SER A 284 19.09 16.74 18.96
CA SER A 284 19.85 17.17 20.14
C SER A 284 18.92 17.26 21.35
N PHE A 285 19.41 16.81 22.50
CA PHE A 285 18.73 16.91 23.80
C PHE A 285 19.66 17.54 24.82
N GLY A 286 19.25 18.66 25.38
CA GLY A 286 19.78 19.26 26.60
C GLY A 286 18.81 19.09 27.78
N ASP A 287 18.99 19.90 28.81
CA ASP A 287 18.29 19.79 30.10
C ASP A 287 17.32 20.96 30.36
N SER A 288 16.76 21.54 29.30
CA SER A 288 15.83 22.67 29.40
C SER A 288 14.54 22.30 30.14
N GLU A 289 13.94 23.25 30.86
CA GLU A 289 12.69 23.03 31.61
C GLU A 289 11.51 22.56 30.75
N TYR A 290 11.49 22.96 29.47
CA TYR A 290 10.46 22.59 28.51
C TYR A 290 11.06 22.17 27.17
N TYR A 291 10.41 21.19 26.54
CA TYR A 291 10.67 20.78 25.16
C TYR A 291 9.50 21.16 24.27
N VAL A 292 9.77 21.58 23.03
CA VAL A 292 8.74 21.96 22.06
C VAL A 292 8.86 21.11 20.81
N LEU A 293 7.72 20.65 20.30
CA LEU A 293 7.62 19.77 19.12
C LEU A 293 6.71 20.40 18.06
N ASP A 294 7.14 20.31 16.80
CA ASP A 294 6.40 20.82 15.65
C ASP A 294 5.13 19.99 15.40
N PRO A 295 3.93 20.59 15.38
CA PRO A 295 2.69 19.84 15.24
C PRO A 295 2.40 19.40 13.80
N ARG A 296 3.19 19.84 12.82
CA ARG A 296 3.00 19.48 11.39
C ARG A 296 3.51 18.09 11.07
N LEU A 297 4.43 17.54 11.88
CA LEU A 297 5.06 16.25 11.62
C LEU A 297 4.21 15.11 12.20
N ASN A 298 3.90 14.10 11.40
CA ASN A 298 3.10 12.96 11.86
C ASN A 298 3.77 12.20 13.01
N ASP A 299 5.11 12.08 13.01
CA ASP A 299 5.85 11.40 14.08
C ASP A 299 5.89 12.19 15.40
N THR A 300 5.60 13.50 15.40
CA THR A 300 5.44 14.26 16.65
C THR A 300 4.33 13.65 17.51
N TYR A 301 3.22 13.23 16.89
CA TYR A 301 2.11 12.61 17.61
C TYR A 301 2.49 11.26 18.23
N TYR A 302 3.35 10.49 17.57
CA TYR A 302 3.94 9.28 18.17
C TYR A 302 4.72 9.65 19.44
N ALA A 303 5.65 10.60 19.34
CA ALA A 303 6.47 11.03 20.47
C ALA A 303 5.62 11.57 21.65
N VAL A 304 4.64 12.42 21.35
CA VAL A 304 3.70 12.97 22.34
C VAL A 304 2.90 11.87 23.03
N ASN A 305 2.38 10.89 22.29
CA ASN A 305 1.65 9.77 22.88
C ASN A 305 2.52 8.93 23.82
N ARG A 306 3.81 8.75 23.50
CA ARG A 306 4.77 8.06 24.37
C ARG A 306 5.01 8.82 25.68
N VAL A 307 5.10 10.15 25.62
CA VAL A 307 5.24 11.00 26.80
C VAL A 307 3.95 11.02 27.63
N LEU A 308 2.78 11.17 27.01
CA LEU A 308 1.50 11.14 27.73
C LEU A 308 1.29 9.81 28.46
N ALA A 309 1.75 8.69 27.89
CA ALA A 309 1.67 7.38 28.53
C ALA A 309 2.48 7.26 29.83
N THR A 310 3.44 8.16 30.10
CA THR A 310 4.16 8.21 31.39
C THR A 310 3.42 9.02 32.46
N GLY A 311 2.24 9.55 32.16
CA GLY A 311 1.50 10.48 33.03
C GLY A 311 2.12 11.87 33.10
N SER A 312 3.06 12.19 32.21
CA SER A 312 3.71 13.50 32.15
C SER A 312 2.81 14.55 31.50
N GLU A 313 2.96 15.79 31.95
CA GLU A 313 2.23 16.94 31.42
C GLU A 313 2.70 17.31 30.00
N VAL A 314 1.76 17.36 29.07
CA VAL A 314 1.96 17.90 27.72
C VAL A 314 0.90 18.97 27.47
N LEU A 315 1.35 20.14 27.06
CA LEU A 315 0.52 21.29 26.73
C LEU A 315 0.50 21.50 25.21
N ARG A 316 -0.54 22.17 24.72
CA ARG A 316 -0.69 22.56 23.32
C ARG A 316 -0.85 24.07 23.22
N ALA A 317 0.02 24.72 22.45
CA ALA A 317 -0.03 26.16 22.20
C ALA A 317 -1.08 26.50 21.14
N PHE A 318 -1.91 27.51 21.39
CA PHE A 318 -2.95 27.96 20.44
C PHE A 318 -2.47 29.10 19.53
N GLU A 319 -1.25 29.57 19.74
CA GLU A 319 -0.62 30.65 19.00
C GLU A 319 0.74 30.16 18.46
N PRO A 320 1.30 30.80 17.41
CA PRO A 320 2.62 30.46 16.92
C PRO A 320 3.70 30.63 18.00
N LEU A 321 4.75 29.80 17.94
CA LEU A 321 5.90 29.88 18.86
C LEU A 321 7.19 30.15 18.07
N GLU A 322 8.01 31.06 18.56
CA GLU A 322 9.38 31.29 18.06
C GLU A 322 10.36 30.52 18.95
N VAL A 323 10.95 29.43 18.45
CA VAL A 323 11.85 28.55 19.21
C VAL A 323 13.01 28.06 18.35
N GLY A 324 14.23 28.11 18.87
CA GLY A 324 15.42 27.60 18.18
C GLY A 324 15.65 28.17 16.77
N GLY A 325 15.27 29.44 16.55
CA GLY A 325 15.37 30.09 15.23
C GLY A 325 14.29 29.67 14.23
N ALA A 326 13.30 28.89 14.65
CA ALA A 326 12.17 28.46 13.84
C ALA A 326 10.84 29.02 14.38
N ARG A 327 9.93 29.35 13.46
CA ARG A 327 8.56 29.72 13.77
C ARG A 327 7.66 28.49 13.63
N LEU A 328 7.20 27.95 14.75
CA LEU A 328 6.24 26.86 14.77
C LEU A 328 4.81 27.40 14.68
N PRO A 329 3.91 26.74 13.93
CA PRO A 329 2.52 27.18 13.80
C PRO A 329 1.73 26.93 15.10
N PRO A 330 0.50 27.49 15.20
CA PRO A 330 -0.44 27.10 16.24
C PRO A 330 -0.61 25.57 16.32
N GLY A 331 -0.71 25.07 17.54
CA GLY A 331 -0.88 23.66 17.84
C GLY A 331 0.38 22.95 18.31
N ALA A 332 1.52 23.64 18.42
CA ALA A 332 2.79 23.08 18.90
C ALA A 332 2.64 22.46 20.29
N PHE A 333 3.32 21.34 20.50
CA PHE A 333 3.30 20.64 21.78
C PHE A 333 4.43 21.14 22.66
N VAL A 334 4.13 21.45 23.91
CA VAL A 334 5.10 21.86 24.94
C VAL A 334 5.10 20.79 26.02
N VAL A 335 6.19 20.07 26.16
CA VAL A 335 6.38 19.01 27.14
C VAL A 335 7.15 19.57 28.32
N ARG A 336 6.59 19.46 29.53
CA ARG A 336 7.32 19.81 30.74
C ARG A 336 8.37 18.74 31.06
N ARG A 337 9.60 19.16 31.35
CA ARG A 337 10.68 18.24 31.69
C ARG A 337 10.44 17.60 33.06
N SER A 338 10.47 16.28 33.06
CA SER A 338 10.63 15.39 34.22
C SER A 338 11.58 14.28 33.79
N GLU A 339 12.09 13.49 34.74
CA GLU A 339 12.92 12.32 34.38
C GLU A 339 12.18 11.36 33.44
N SER A 340 10.89 11.13 33.71
CA SER A 340 10.02 10.30 32.87
C SER A 340 9.76 10.88 31.48
N SER A 341 9.43 12.17 31.37
CA SER A 341 9.13 12.80 30.08
C SER A 341 10.37 12.93 29.21
N ALA A 342 11.51 13.32 29.79
CA ALA A 342 12.77 13.46 29.06
C ALA A 342 13.23 12.11 28.51
N LYS A 343 13.17 11.04 29.31
CA LYS A 343 13.51 9.69 28.86
C LYS A 343 12.59 9.22 27.72
N ALA A 344 11.27 9.30 27.92
CA ALA A 344 10.30 8.86 26.92
C ALA A 344 10.40 9.65 25.61
N LEU A 345 10.60 10.98 25.71
CA LEU A 345 10.78 11.83 24.54
C LEU A 345 12.09 11.52 23.81
N LYS A 346 13.19 11.34 24.54
CA LYS A 346 14.50 10.99 23.97
C LYS A 346 14.46 9.69 23.18
N GLU A 347 13.83 8.66 23.74
CA GLU A 347 13.65 7.37 23.07
C GLU A 347 12.75 7.54 21.82
N ALA A 348 11.57 8.14 21.96
CA ALA A 348 10.59 8.21 20.88
C ALA A 348 11.02 9.14 19.73
N ALA A 349 11.55 10.32 20.06
CA ALA A 349 12.05 11.26 19.07
C ALA A 349 13.35 10.77 18.44
N GLY A 350 14.21 10.06 19.17
CA GLY A 350 15.41 9.41 18.64
C GLY A 350 15.07 8.32 17.62
N GLU A 351 14.08 7.46 17.91
CA GLU A 351 13.61 6.41 16.99
C GLU A 351 13.05 6.98 15.68
N ARG A 352 12.38 8.14 15.75
CA ARG A 352 11.64 8.73 14.63
C ARG A 352 12.32 9.95 13.99
N GLY A 353 13.44 10.41 14.54
CA GLY A 353 14.12 11.63 14.08
C GLY A 353 13.29 12.90 14.26
N VAL A 354 12.39 12.94 15.25
CA VAL A 354 11.54 14.12 15.50
C VAL A 354 12.40 15.24 16.09
N PRO A 355 12.48 16.43 15.45
CA PRO A 355 13.19 17.56 16.02
C PRO A 355 12.59 17.97 17.37
N VAL A 356 13.46 18.25 18.34
CA VAL A 356 13.08 18.73 19.67
C VAL A 356 13.71 20.10 19.87
N PHE A 357 12.88 21.10 20.13
CA PHE A 357 13.32 22.44 20.49
C PHE A 357 13.31 22.61 22.01
N GLU A 358 14.13 23.51 22.52
CA GLU A 358 14.30 23.74 23.95
C GLU A 358 13.79 25.11 24.36
N LEU A 359 13.15 25.18 25.53
CA LEU A 359 12.69 26.41 26.17
C LEU A 359 13.07 26.40 27.65
N GLY A 360 13.60 27.52 28.14
CA GLY A 360 13.91 27.70 29.57
C GLY A 360 12.69 28.08 30.40
N GLU A 361 11.69 28.70 29.78
CA GLU A 361 10.48 29.19 30.44
C GLU A 361 9.23 28.84 29.62
N LEU A 362 8.08 28.80 30.28
CA LEU A 362 6.80 28.55 29.64
C LEU A 362 6.45 29.70 28.68
N PRO A 363 6.04 29.43 27.43
CA PRO A 363 5.71 30.51 26.50
C PRO A 363 4.47 31.29 26.96
N GLN A 364 4.51 32.62 26.81
CA GLN A 364 3.45 33.55 27.20
C GLN A 364 2.31 33.57 26.17
N VAL A 365 1.72 32.41 25.91
CA VAL A 365 0.61 32.22 24.97
C VAL A 365 -0.49 31.37 25.62
N LYS A 366 -1.66 31.32 25.00
CA LYS A 366 -2.70 30.39 25.44
C LYS A 366 -2.24 28.93 25.29
N LEU A 367 -2.19 28.21 26.41
CA LEU A 367 -1.83 26.79 26.50
C LEU A 367 -3.01 25.96 27.03
N VAL A 368 -3.17 24.76 26.50
CA VAL A 368 -4.17 23.79 26.97
C VAL A 368 -3.52 22.43 27.17
N GLU A 369 -3.78 21.80 28.31
CA GLU A 369 -3.32 20.44 28.60
C GLU A 369 -3.91 19.42 27.61
N VAL A 370 -3.05 18.58 27.05
CA VAL A 370 -3.43 17.48 26.17
C VAL A 370 -3.82 16.28 27.00
N LYS A 371 -5.00 15.73 26.76
CA LYS A 371 -5.51 14.53 27.44
C LYS A 371 -5.55 13.35 26.49
N ILE A 372 -5.17 12.18 26.98
CA ILE A 372 -5.36 10.92 26.27
C ILE A 372 -6.86 10.69 26.05
N ALA A 373 -7.26 10.40 24.81
CA ALA A 373 -8.62 10.01 24.50
C ALA A 373 -8.95 8.70 25.23
N ARG A 374 -10.02 8.70 26.02
CA ARG A 374 -10.59 7.46 26.57
C ARG A 374 -11.34 6.79 25.42
N ILE A 375 -10.73 5.78 24.80
CA ILE A 375 -11.34 4.95 23.76
C ILE A 375 -12.06 3.78 24.40
#